data_AF-A0A7R9M5B4-F1
#
_entry.id   AF-A0A7R9M5B4-F1
#
_cell.length_a   1.000
_cell.length_b   1.000
_cell.length_c   1.000
_cell.angle_alpha   90.00
_cell.angle_beta   90.00
_cell.angle_gamma   90.00
#
_symmetry.space_group_name_H-M   'P 1'
#
loop_
_entity.id
_entity.type
_entity.pdbx_description
1 polymer ?
#
loop_
_entity_poly.entity_id
_entity_poly.type
_entity_poly.pdbx_seq_one_letter_code
_entity_poly.pdbx_strand_id
1 'polypeptide(L)'
;MDSDTEDEEDTWEEARDVVDEPPVDREADEPPEDDDMTDIEEVDDPDVDNKQQILDDCLEAFAGEDYIMEPGIVSSLGRYFQAGGNPEQVVELLSTNYHAIAQTANLLAEWLIMTDLKISEVQSLVEDHLKQLIIKHFDPKKADSIFSDETTGTPAWLTEMIEHQTWRSLIYKLAEDYPDCLMLTFTVKTPAWLTEMIEHQTWRSLIYKLAEDYPDCLMLTFTVKLISDAGFQGEITSISTASQQLEVFSRILKTSINNFLERGEETLDTSTSEFTKMVCHGEHTFLYSQAMMNVLAQESKGGAGIKRLSQEISNFAQKLGHDATPILLALNGASAHPRVSQALSAMLAKNALNPADITVLYKAYQAPDAPPVELLRVPQFLDLLLDSLFKPLCKLHPEHKPKYIYLLAYGAAVHESHTGAKKSTRKHVNKDELKGTVQAIEKVSAICTEKKGSSELLPELSALFQCIRYPVCALGMCHWVRTVVSERTYFQLSTEHTPLHLALLDEVTTCHTTLHPKVLDLYVTIFESTQEELEVLAQLEVKKMLLDRMVHLLSRGCVVPVIAYIKQCIDRGETDMSLIRYFVCEVLDVITPPFTGEFVQLFYPVVNNKDVTGSLRSDSEQQLVHEFLG
;
A
#
# COMPACT_ATOMS: atom_id res chain seq x y z
N MET A 1 -38.97 33.88 -42.41
CA MET A 1 -39.89 32.95 -43.06
C MET A 1 -39.66 31.59 -42.46
N ASP A 2 -40.16 31.24 -41.29
CA ASP A 2 -41.00 31.81 -40.21
C ASP A 2 -41.31 30.53 -39.39
N SER A 3 -40.98 30.47 -38.10
CA SER A 3 -41.94 30.41 -36.98
C SER A 3 -42.73 29.06 -36.97
N ASP A 4 -42.83 28.26 -35.92
CA ASP A 4 -43.03 28.54 -34.50
C ASP A 4 -42.65 27.33 -33.63
N THR A 5 -42.37 27.63 -32.37
CA THR A 5 -42.10 26.76 -31.22
C THR A 5 -43.39 26.54 -30.40
N GLU A 6 -43.69 25.29 -30.02
CA GLU A 6 -44.65 24.89 -28.97
C GLU A 6 -44.00 23.69 -28.24
N ASP A 7 -43.49 23.87 -27.02
CA ASP A 7 -44.12 23.56 -25.72
C ASP A 7 -44.15 22.04 -25.40
N GLU A 8 -43.13 21.57 -24.65
CA GLU A 8 -43.11 20.25 -24.00
C GLU A 8 -43.33 20.44 -22.48
N GLU A 9 -44.50 20.00 -21.99
CA GLU A 9 -44.84 19.88 -20.57
C GLU A 9 -44.29 18.57 -19.97
N ASP A 10 -43.60 18.69 -18.84
CA ASP A 10 -43.09 17.60 -17.99
C ASP A 10 -44.21 16.87 -17.24
N THR A 11 -44.35 15.56 -17.46
CA THR A 11 -45.17 14.64 -16.63
C THR A 11 -44.28 13.77 -15.75
N TRP A 12 -44.38 13.92 -14.42
CA TRP A 12 -43.80 13.00 -13.44
C TRP A 12 -44.90 12.08 -12.88
N GLU A 13 -44.80 10.77 -13.18
CA GLU A 13 -45.67 9.72 -12.65
C GLU A 13 -45.21 9.25 -11.26
N GLU A 14 -46.15 9.21 -10.31
CA GLU A 14 -46.01 8.60 -8.98
C GLU A 14 -46.05 7.07 -9.06
N ALA A 15 -45.07 6.40 -8.46
CA ALA A 15 -45.11 4.96 -8.17
C ALA A 15 -45.13 4.72 -6.65
N ARG A 16 -46.25 4.20 -6.17
CA ARG A 16 -46.47 3.66 -4.83
C ARG A 16 -45.65 2.38 -4.63
N ASP A 17 -45.13 2.18 -3.43
CA ASP A 17 -44.95 0.82 -2.88
C ASP A 17 -45.20 0.79 -1.36
N VAL A 18 -45.77 -0.34 -0.97
CA VAL A 18 -46.42 -0.70 0.30
C VAL A 18 -45.45 -1.47 1.18
N VAL A 19 -45.46 -1.23 2.50
CA VAL A 19 -45.02 -2.23 3.50
C VAL A 19 -45.95 -2.20 4.72
N ASP A 20 -46.57 -3.35 4.97
CA ASP A 20 -47.40 -3.78 6.11
C ASP A 20 -46.61 -3.90 7.43
N GLU A 21 -47.26 -3.70 8.58
CA GLU A 21 -47.28 -4.64 9.74
C GLU A 21 -48.22 -4.13 10.89
N PRO A 22 -48.68 -4.99 11.85
CA PRO A 22 -50.10 -5.23 12.18
C PRO A 22 -50.61 -4.61 13.52
N PRO A 23 -51.92 -4.75 13.88
CA PRO A 23 -52.53 -4.01 15.00
C PRO A 23 -52.53 -4.79 16.32
N VAL A 24 -52.49 -4.07 17.44
CA VAL A 24 -52.70 -4.61 18.79
C VAL A 24 -53.93 -3.94 19.41
N ASP A 25 -54.96 -4.75 19.64
CA ASP A 25 -56.17 -4.44 20.38
C ASP A 25 -55.90 -4.10 21.85
N ARG A 26 -56.74 -3.25 22.46
CA ARG A 26 -57.33 -3.50 23.79
C ARG A 26 -58.42 -2.48 24.16
N GLU A 27 -59.61 -3.01 24.38
CA GLU A 27 -60.75 -2.37 25.04
C GLU A 27 -60.53 -2.23 26.55
N ALA A 28 -61.10 -1.14 27.08
CA ALA A 28 -61.83 -0.95 28.35
C ALA A 28 -61.35 -1.63 29.65
N ASP A 29 -61.12 -0.80 30.67
CA ASP A 29 -61.58 -1.03 32.05
C ASP A 29 -61.52 0.30 32.85
N GLU A 30 -62.69 0.82 33.25
CA GLU A 30 -62.87 1.71 34.42
C GLU A 30 -63.07 0.83 35.66
N PRO A 31 -62.62 1.18 36.89
CA PRO A 31 -63.37 2.11 37.77
C PRO A 31 -62.47 2.77 38.88
N PRO A 32 -62.99 3.23 40.05
CA PRO A 32 -63.94 4.31 40.33
C PRO A 32 -63.34 5.44 41.21
N GLU A 33 -64.10 6.51 41.38
CA GLU A 33 -63.93 7.55 42.42
C GLU A 33 -64.19 6.98 43.83
N ASP A 34 -63.38 7.36 44.83
CA ASP A 34 -63.83 7.91 46.13
C ASP A 34 -62.69 8.03 47.18
N ASP A 35 -62.77 9.12 47.94
CA ASP A 35 -62.37 9.39 49.34
C ASP A 35 -60.89 9.59 49.76
N ASP A 36 -60.58 10.89 49.88
CA ASP A 36 -60.22 11.64 51.09
C ASP A 36 -58.86 11.44 51.81
N MET A 37 -58.17 12.60 51.87
CA MET A 37 -57.08 13.08 52.72
C MET A 37 -56.23 12.11 53.55
N THR A 38 -54.93 12.07 53.23
CA THR A 38 -53.86 12.14 54.23
C THR A 38 -52.76 13.08 53.76
N ASP A 39 -52.52 14.13 54.53
CA ASP A 39 -51.44 15.11 54.36
C ASP A 39 -50.08 14.41 54.14
N ILE A 40 -49.41 14.73 53.02
CA ILE A 40 -47.99 14.42 52.81
C ILE A 40 -47.32 15.69 52.28
N GLU A 41 -46.24 16.04 52.96
CA GLU A 41 -45.41 17.24 52.84
C GLU A 41 -44.97 17.53 51.40
N GLU A 42 -44.99 18.82 51.01
CA GLU A 42 -44.39 19.34 49.77
C GLU A 42 -42.90 18.97 49.73
N VAL A 43 -42.52 18.15 48.74
CA VAL A 43 -41.13 17.88 48.39
C VAL A 43 -40.82 18.70 47.13
N ASP A 44 -40.01 19.76 47.29
CA ASP A 44 -39.45 20.53 46.17
C ASP A 44 -38.64 19.60 45.26
N ASP A 45 -39.06 19.48 44.00
CA ASP A 45 -38.37 18.73 42.95
C ASP A 45 -37.41 19.67 42.17
N PRO A 46 -36.07 19.51 42.29
CA PRO A 46 -35.09 20.41 41.67
C PRO A 46 -35.00 20.29 40.13
N ASP A 47 -35.72 19.36 39.49
CA ASP A 47 -35.72 19.17 38.03
C ASP A 47 -36.70 20.11 37.29
N VAL A 48 -37.60 20.79 38.02
CA VAL A 48 -38.57 21.75 37.46
C VAL A 48 -37.92 23.13 37.26
N ASP A 49 -37.10 23.58 38.21
CA ASP A 49 -36.44 24.89 38.15
C ASP A 49 -35.48 25.02 36.96
N ASN A 50 -34.76 23.94 36.61
CA ASN A 50 -33.80 23.96 35.51
C ASN A 50 -34.49 24.02 34.12
N LYS A 51 -35.68 23.41 33.99
CA LYS A 51 -36.50 23.50 32.76
C LYS A 51 -37.12 24.88 32.61
N GLN A 52 -37.61 25.46 33.72
CA GLN A 52 -38.17 26.81 33.72
C GLN A 52 -37.11 27.84 33.32
N GLN A 53 -35.88 27.71 33.84
CA GLN A 53 -34.77 28.60 33.50
C GLN A 53 -34.36 28.49 32.01
N ILE A 54 -34.35 27.28 31.44
CA ILE A 54 -34.07 27.08 30.00
C ILE A 54 -35.16 27.72 29.13
N LEU A 55 -36.43 27.66 29.57
CA LEU A 55 -37.53 28.30 28.86
C LEU A 55 -37.40 29.82 28.89
N ASP A 56 -37.09 30.39 30.06
CA ASP A 56 -36.92 31.84 30.23
C ASP A 56 -35.71 32.38 29.44
N ASP A 57 -34.56 31.68 29.47
CA ASP A 57 -33.37 32.04 28.69
C ASP A 57 -33.66 32.04 27.17
N CYS A 58 -34.43 31.05 26.70
CA CYS A 58 -34.80 30.97 25.28
C CYS A 58 -35.82 32.05 24.90
N LEU A 59 -36.79 32.36 25.77
CA LEU A 59 -37.76 33.43 25.55
C LEU A 59 -37.10 34.81 25.51
N GLU A 60 -36.10 35.06 26.36
CA GLU A 60 -35.31 36.28 26.31
C GLU A 60 -34.53 36.38 24.99
N ALA A 61 -33.95 35.27 24.51
CA ALA A 61 -33.27 35.23 23.23
C ALA A 61 -34.23 35.47 22.04
N PHE A 62 -35.42 34.84 22.04
CA PHE A 62 -36.43 35.04 20.99
C PHE A 62 -37.06 36.43 21.00
N ALA A 63 -37.00 37.14 22.13
CA ALA A 63 -37.40 38.54 22.23
C ALA A 63 -36.38 39.52 21.63
N GLY A 64 -35.18 39.03 21.25
CA GLY A 64 -34.16 39.84 20.58
C GLY A 64 -34.62 40.32 19.20
N GLU A 65 -34.17 41.52 18.82
CA GLU A 65 -34.43 42.10 17.50
C GLU A 65 -33.84 41.23 16.39
N ASP A 66 -34.64 40.88 15.38
CA ASP A 66 -34.23 40.07 14.23
C ASP A 66 -33.57 38.72 14.57
N TYR A 67 -33.79 38.16 15.76
CA TYR A 67 -33.16 36.90 16.22
C TYR A 67 -33.45 35.70 15.31
N ILE A 68 -34.52 35.76 14.50
CA ILE A 68 -34.82 34.76 13.46
C ILE A 68 -33.68 34.61 12.42
N MET A 69 -32.84 35.62 12.25
CA MET A 69 -31.72 35.62 11.31
C MET A 69 -30.40 35.15 11.92
N GLU A 70 -30.36 34.89 13.23
CA GLU A 70 -29.15 34.42 13.93
C GLU A 70 -28.88 32.93 13.64
N PRO A 71 -27.63 32.52 13.41
CA PRO A 71 -27.27 31.15 13.05
C PRO A 71 -27.62 30.11 14.13
N GLY A 72 -27.79 30.55 15.38
CA GLY A 72 -28.15 29.71 16.53
C GLY A 72 -29.64 29.39 16.66
N ILE A 73 -30.53 30.01 15.88
CA ILE A 73 -31.99 29.94 16.06
C ILE A 73 -32.53 28.50 16.13
N VAL A 74 -32.04 27.62 15.25
CA VAL A 74 -32.49 26.22 15.18
C VAL A 74 -32.12 25.45 16.44
N SER A 75 -30.94 25.72 17.01
CA SER A 75 -30.49 25.10 18.25
C SER A 75 -31.28 25.58 19.47
N SER A 76 -31.60 26.89 19.51
CA SER A 76 -32.43 27.49 20.56
C SER A 76 -33.88 26.99 20.50
N LEU A 77 -34.45 26.88 19.30
CA LEU A 77 -35.78 26.28 19.09
C LEU A 77 -35.81 24.82 19.55
N GLY A 78 -34.78 24.05 19.21
CA GLY A 78 -34.64 22.66 19.66
C GLY A 78 -34.62 22.55 21.18
N ARG A 79 -33.85 23.39 21.87
CA ARG A 79 -33.81 23.46 23.34
C ARG A 79 -35.15 23.86 23.96
N TYR A 80 -35.82 24.86 23.39
CA TYR A 80 -37.09 25.37 23.90
C TYR A 80 -38.21 24.34 23.79
N PHE A 81 -38.32 23.63 22.66
CA PHE A 81 -39.33 22.58 22.48
C PHE A 81 -39.05 21.33 23.32
N GLN A 82 -37.78 20.97 23.51
CA GLN A 82 -37.41 19.86 24.42
C GLN A 82 -37.73 20.17 25.88
N ALA A 83 -37.72 21.45 26.29
CA ALA A 83 -38.12 21.90 27.61
C ALA A 83 -39.65 22.06 27.79
N GLY A 84 -40.46 21.78 26.76
CA GLY A 84 -41.92 21.84 26.82
C GLY A 84 -42.53 23.21 26.50
N GLY A 85 -41.77 24.11 25.86
CA GLY A 85 -42.22 25.46 25.53
C GLY A 85 -43.32 25.53 24.47
N ASN A 86 -44.15 26.57 24.52
CA ASN A 86 -45.30 26.75 23.63
C ASN A 86 -44.87 27.30 22.24
N PRO A 87 -45.11 26.57 21.13
CA PRO A 87 -44.80 27.05 19.78
C PRO A 87 -45.45 28.36 19.40
N GLU A 88 -46.68 28.62 19.83
CA GLU A 88 -47.41 29.84 19.47
C GLU A 88 -46.71 31.10 20.03
N GLN A 89 -46.20 31.00 21.25
CA GLN A 89 -45.52 32.10 21.92
C GLN A 89 -44.20 32.48 21.22
N VAL A 90 -43.46 31.49 20.72
CA VAL A 90 -42.21 31.74 19.97
C VAL A 90 -42.49 32.35 18.61
N VAL A 91 -43.54 31.88 17.91
CA VAL A 91 -43.95 32.46 16.63
C VAL A 91 -44.37 33.92 16.82
N GLU A 92 -45.13 34.22 17.87
CA GLU A 92 -45.54 35.59 18.19
C GLU A 92 -44.33 36.48 18.52
N LEU A 93 -43.39 36.01 19.35
CA LEU A 93 -42.19 36.78 19.71
C LEU A 93 -41.26 37.01 18.51
N LEU A 94 -40.97 35.97 17.72
CA LEU A 94 -40.08 36.10 16.56
C LEU A 94 -40.71 36.97 15.46
N SER A 95 -42.03 36.87 15.25
CA SER A 95 -42.71 37.69 14.24
C SER A 95 -42.86 39.15 14.67
N THR A 96 -43.12 39.40 15.96
CA THR A 96 -43.27 40.76 16.49
C THR A 96 -41.93 41.51 16.52
N ASN A 97 -40.83 40.81 16.78
CA ASN A 97 -39.49 41.40 16.88
C ASN A 97 -38.67 41.35 15.58
N TYR A 98 -39.25 40.85 14.49
CA TYR A 98 -38.63 40.89 13.17
C TYR A 98 -38.86 42.25 12.50
N HIS A 99 -37.77 43.01 12.38
CA HIS A 99 -37.69 44.34 11.79
C HIS A 99 -37.00 44.33 10.41
N ALA A 100 -36.52 43.18 9.95
CA ALA A 100 -35.90 42.99 8.63
C ALA A 100 -34.73 43.97 8.37
N ILE A 101 -33.91 44.23 9.39
CA ILE A 101 -32.83 45.22 9.33
C ILE A 101 -31.81 44.82 8.25
N ALA A 102 -31.47 43.53 8.14
CA ALA A 102 -30.55 43.03 7.13
C ALA A 102 -31.07 43.25 5.69
N GLN A 103 -32.36 42.98 5.45
CA GLN A 103 -33.00 43.20 4.15
C GLN A 103 -33.12 44.68 3.84
N THR A 104 -33.40 45.51 4.85
CA THR A 104 -33.43 46.98 4.72
C THR A 104 -32.04 47.53 4.37
N ALA A 105 -30.97 46.96 4.93
CA ALA A 105 -29.60 47.31 4.59
C ALA A 105 -29.25 46.93 3.13
N ASN A 106 -29.68 45.76 2.66
CA ASN A 106 -29.52 45.36 1.26
C ASN A 106 -30.28 46.31 0.31
N LEU A 107 -31.51 46.67 0.67
CA LEU A 107 -32.32 47.60 -0.12
C LEU A 107 -31.70 49.01 -0.16
N LEU A 108 -31.16 49.48 0.97
CA LEU A 108 -30.39 50.73 1.04
C LEU A 108 -29.12 50.65 0.18
N ALA A 109 -28.41 49.52 0.17
CA ALA A 109 -27.26 49.32 -0.70
C ALA A 109 -27.65 49.38 -2.19
N GLU A 110 -28.76 48.75 -2.57
CA GLU A 110 -29.32 48.84 -3.92
C GLU A 110 -29.72 50.28 -4.29
N TRP A 111 -30.39 51.01 -3.38
CA TRP A 111 -30.74 52.41 -3.61
C TRP A 111 -29.52 53.31 -3.76
N LEU A 112 -28.46 53.07 -2.98
CA LEU A 112 -27.19 53.78 -3.15
C LEU A 112 -26.61 53.52 -4.53
N ILE A 113 -26.63 52.27 -5.01
CA ILE A 113 -26.19 51.91 -6.37
C ILE A 113 -27.05 52.62 -7.44
N MET A 114 -28.36 52.77 -7.22
CA MET A 114 -29.25 53.51 -8.13
C MET A 114 -28.96 55.02 -8.17
N THR A 115 -28.33 55.59 -7.13
CA THR A 115 -27.94 57.01 -7.07
C THR A 115 -26.58 57.33 -7.73
N ASP A 116 -26.13 56.51 -8.68
CA ASP A 116 -24.83 56.57 -9.37
C ASP A 116 -23.59 56.31 -8.48
N LEU A 117 -23.75 55.74 -7.28
CA LEU A 117 -22.61 55.21 -6.53
C LEU A 117 -22.15 53.89 -7.14
N LYS A 118 -20.84 53.73 -7.28
CA LYS A 118 -20.28 52.47 -7.79
C LYS A 118 -20.48 51.36 -6.76
N ILE A 119 -20.77 50.16 -7.23
CA ILE A 119 -20.92 48.95 -6.41
C ILE A 119 -19.69 48.75 -5.50
N SER A 120 -18.49 49.05 -5.99
CA SER A 120 -17.24 48.96 -5.22
C SER A 120 -17.17 49.94 -4.04
N GLU A 121 -17.80 51.11 -4.14
CA GLU A 121 -17.81 52.12 -3.09
C GLU A 121 -18.82 51.75 -1.99
N VAL A 122 -19.97 51.18 -2.37
CA VAL A 122 -20.96 50.65 -1.41
C VAL A 122 -20.42 49.43 -0.68
N GLN A 123 -19.75 48.51 -1.39
CA GLN A 123 -19.04 47.37 -0.78
C GLN A 123 -17.95 47.82 0.18
N SER A 124 -17.11 48.79 -0.21
CA SER A 124 -16.08 49.34 0.68
C SER A 124 -16.68 49.95 1.95
N LEU A 125 -17.82 50.63 1.85
CA LEU A 125 -18.48 51.26 3.00
C LEU A 125 -18.99 50.22 4.00
N VAL A 126 -19.57 49.12 3.52
CA VAL A 126 -20.00 47.99 4.35
C VAL A 126 -18.79 47.26 4.95
N GLU A 127 -17.76 46.96 4.14
CA GLU A 127 -16.52 46.33 4.60
C GLU A 127 -15.84 47.16 5.68
N ASP A 128 -15.74 48.48 5.52
CA ASP A 128 -15.09 49.36 6.49
C ASP A 128 -15.90 49.48 7.78
N HIS A 129 -17.22 49.46 7.70
CA HIS A 129 -18.07 49.41 8.89
C HIS A 129 -17.94 48.07 9.64
N LEU A 130 -17.95 46.95 8.92
CA LEU A 130 -17.72 45.62 9.50
C LEU A 130 -16.33 45.51 10.12
N LYS A 131 -15.28 46.02 9.48
CA LYS A 131 -13.92 46.10 10.07
C LYS A 131 -13.94 46.85 11.39
N GLN A 132 -14.64 47.98 11.47
CA GLN A 132 -14.76 48.75 12.72
C GLN A 132 -15.52 47.99 13.81
N LEU A 133 -16.61 47.29 13.44
CA LEU A 133 -17.36 46.46 14.38
C LEU A 133 -16.54 45.30 14.91
N ILE A 134 -15.81 44.59 14.03
CA ILE A 134 -14.91 43.50 14.42
C ILE A 134 -13.84 44.03 15.36
N ILE A 135 -13.13 45.13 15.02
CA ILE A 135 -12.11 45.71 15.91
C ILE A 135 -12.69 46.09 17.28
N LYS A 136 -13.92 46.61 17.32
CA LYS A 136 -14.54 47.09 18.56
C LYS A 136 -15.07 45.97 19.47
N HIS A 137 -15.51 44.87 18.89
CA HIS A 137 -16.21 43.79 19.60
C HIS A 137 -15.46 42.44 19.59
N PHE A 138 -14.24 42.40 19.03
CA PHE A 138 -13.44 41.17 19.02
C PHE A 138 -13.08 40.72 20.43
N ASP A 139 -13.46 39.49 20.77
CA ASP A 139 -13.12 38.83 22.03
C ASP A 139 -12.16 37.67 21.74
N PRO A 140 -10.87 37.77 22.15
CA PRO A 140 -9.87 36.75 21.85
C PRO A 140 -10.18 35.40 22.50
N LYS A 141 -10.86 35.38 23.66
CA LYS A 141 -11.17 34.12 24.35
C LYS A 141 -12.25 33.31 23.63
N LYS A 142 -13.24 33.99 23.05
CA LYS A 142 -14.27 33.34 22.22
C LYS A 142 -13.73 32.90 20.86
N ALA A 143 -12.77 33.65 20.31
CA ALA A 143 -12.10 33.26 19.07
C ALA A 143 -11.26 31.99 19.26
N ASP A 144 -10.55 31.89 20.37
CA ASP A 144 -9.73 30.72 20.70
C ASP A 144 -10.60 29.50 21.06
N SER A 145 -11.80 29.67 21.65
CA SER A 145 -12.69 28.54 21.95
C SER A 145 -13.19 27.80 20.71
N ILE A 146 -13.37 28.53 19.60
CA ILE A 146 -13.73 27.95 18.28
C ILE A 146 -12.64 26.98 17.79
N PHE A 147 -11.38 27.19 18.21
CA PHE A 147 -10.24 26.35 17.87
C PHE A 147 -9.95 25.25 18.89
N SER A 148 -10.47 25.37 20.12
CA SER A 148 -10.27 24.36 21.17
C SER A 148 -11.31 23.24 21.17
N ASP A 149 -12.46 23.44 20.54
CA ASP A 149 -13.48 22.39 20.42
C ASP A 149 -13.09 21.37 19.35
N GLU A 150 -12.79 20.14 19.81
CA GLU A 150 -12.21 19.01 19.06
C GLU A 150 -13.01 18.55 17.81
N THR A 151 -14.22 19.07 17.59
CA THR A 151 -15.14 18.60 16.55
C THR A 151 -15.15 19.44 15.27
N THR A 152 -14.62 20.67 15.32
CA THR A 152 -14.59 21.57 14.16
C THR A 152 -13.14 21.91 13.85
N GLY A 153 -12.58 21.30 12.78
CA GLY A 153 -11.33 21.78 12.19
C GLY A 153 -11.40 23.25 11.78
N THR A 154 -10.30 23.81 11.24
CA THR A 154 -10.24 25.22 10.81
C THR A 154 -11.50 25.61 10.01
N PRO A 155 -12.30 26.59 10.48
CA PRO A 155 -13.57 26.90 9.84
C PRO A 155 -13.39 27.34 8.38
N ALA A 156 -14.22 26.84 7.46
CA ALA A 156 -14.12 27.16 6.04
C ALA A 156 -14.19 28.67 5.75
N TRP A 157 -15.00 29.42 6.52
CA TRP A 157 -15.10 30.88 6.42
C TRP A 157 -13.78 31.59 6.70
N LEU A 158 -12.91 31.02 7.56
CA LEU A 158 -11.63 31.62 7.90
C LEU A 158 -10.64 31.50 6.73
N THR A 159 -10.68 30.37 6.01
CA THR A 159 -9.90 30.17 4.78
C THR A 159 -10.29 31.18 3.72
N GLU A 160 -11.59 31.37 3.48
CA GLU A 160 -12.11 32.37 2.53
C GLU A 160 -11.75 33.81 2.95
N MET A 161 -11.81 34.13 4.25
CA MET A 161 -11.36 35.44 4.75
C MET A 161 -9.85 35.69 4.56
N ILE A 162 -9.01 34.65 4.67
CA ILE A 162 -7.56 34.78 4.46
C ILE A 162 -7.21 35.02 2.98
N GLU A 163 -8.02 34.52 2.04
CA GLU A 163 -7.84 34.72 0.60
C GLU A 163 -8.09 36.18 0.18
N HIS A 164 -8.96 36.90 0.90
CA HIS A 164 -9.27 38.30 0.60
C HIS A 164 -8.28 39.28 1.25
N GLN A 165 -7.66 40.14 0.42
CA GLN A 165 -6.62 41.09 0.84
C GLN A 165 -7.05 42.05 1.97
N THR A 166 -8.30 42.52 1.96
CA THR A 166 -8.84 43.46 2.96
C THR A 166 -9.00 42.79 4.32
N TRP A 167 -9.56 41.58 4.36
CA TRP A 167 -9.73 40.79 5.59
C TRP A 167 -8.39 40.27 6.14
N ARG A 168 -7.47 39.86 5.26
CA ARG A 168 -6.10 39.52 5.66
C ARG A 168 -5.38 40.67 6.36
N SER A 169 -5.55 41.90 5.88
CA SER A 169 -4.98 43.09 6.54
C SER A 169 -5.60 43.38 7.91
N LEU A 170 -6.90 43.08 8.08
CA LEU A 170 -7.58 43.17 9.37
C LEU A 170 -7.05 42.12 10.35
N ILE A 171 -6.86 40.88 9.90
CA ILE A 171 -6.29 39.79 10.70
C ILE A 171 -4.87 40.15 11.17
N TYR A 172 -4.04 40.73 10.31
CA TYR A 172 -2.72 41.21 10.71
C TYR A 172 -2.78 42.30 11.77
N LYS A 173 -3.71 43.25 11.63
CA LYS A 173 -3.89 44.32 12.61
C LYS A 173 -4.39 43.78 13.96
N LEU A 174 -5.34 42.85 13.95
CA LEU A 174 -5.83 42.18 15.16
C LEU A 174 -4.73 41.32 15.82
N ALA A 175 -3.87 40.67 15.03
CA ALA A 175 -2.73 39.91 15.55
C ALA A 175 -1.65 40.80 16.19
N GLU A 176 -1.51 42.05 15.74
CA GLU A 176 -0.66 43.06 16.40
C GLU A 176 -1.26 43.53 17.72
N ASP A 177 -2.59 43.75 17.76
CA ASP A 177 -3.30 44.25 18.95
C ASP A 177 -3.52 43.14 20.02
N TYR A 178 -3.60 41.86 19.60
CA TYR A 178 -3.84 40.69 20.47
C TYR A 178 -2.82 39.57 20.19
N PRO A 179 -1.55 39.71 20.62
CA PRO A 179 -0.49 38.75 20.32
C PRO A 179 -0.65 37.39 21.03
N ASP A 180 -1.45 37.33 22.10
CA ASP A 180 -1.69 36.11 22.87
C ASP A 180 -2.85 35.25 22.33
N CYS A 181 -3.53 35.69 21.28
CA CYS A 181 -4.61 34.92 20.64
C CYS A 181 -4.02 33.82 19.77
N LEU A 182 -4.37 32.56 20.08
CA LEU A 182 -3.87 31.39 19.37
C LEU A 182 -4.33 31.40 17.92
N MET A 183 -5.63 31.65 17.67
CA MET A 183 -6.20 31.69 16.31
C MET A 183 -5.45 32.67 15.39
N LEU A 184 -5.15 33.87 15.89
CA LEU A 184 -4.45 34.91 15.13
C LEU A 184 -2.96 34.58 14.93
N THR A 185 -2.31 33.95 15.91
CA THR A 185 -0.92 33.51 15.79
C THR A 185 -0.76 32.37 14.78
N PHE A 186 -1.70 31.41 14.79
CA PHE A 186 -1.74 30.27 13.86
C PHE A 186 -2.01 30.70 12.40
N THR A 187 -2.77 31.76 12.18
CA THR A 187 -3.12 32.25 10.82
C THR A 187 -2.07 33.16 10.20
N VAL A 188 -1.24 33.83 10.99
CA VAL A 188 -0.41 34.95 10.53
C VAL A 188 1.06 34.60 10.28
N LYS A 189 1.69 33.71 11.04
CA LYS A 189 3.14 33.45 10.93
C LYS A 189 3.52 32.00 11.17
N THR A 190 4.13 31.35 10.17
CA THR A 190 5.19 30.38 10.46
C THR A 190 6.29 31.13 11.22
N PRO A 191 6.63 30.75 12.45
CA PRO A 191 7.63 31.49 13.21
C PRO A 191 9.00 31.40 12.52
N ALA A 192 9.71 32.53 12.37
CA ALA A 192 11.03 32.56 11.70
C ALA A 192 12.06 31.62 12.36
N TRP A 193 11.97 31.47 13.70
CA TRP A 193 12.79 30.52 14.45
C TRP A 193 12.56 29.07 14.01
N LEU A 194 11.35 28.73 13.56
CA LEU A 194 11.01 27.39 13.10
C LEU A 194 11.70 27.10 11.75
N THR A 195 11.72 28.09 10.85
CA THR A 195 12.45 27.99 9.58
C THR A 195 13.94 27.81 9.81
N GLU A 196 14.54 28.60 10.72
CA GLU A 196 15.97 28.46 11.10
C GLU A 196 16.26 27.11 11.78
N MET A 197 15.34 26.59 12.58
CA MET A 197 15.47 25.27 13.19
C MET A 197 15.39 24.13 12.15
N ILE A 198 14.58 24.26 11.11
CA ILE A 198 14.46 23.26 10.05
C ILE A 198 15.74 23.14 9.21
N GLU A 199 16.53 24.21 9.06
CA GLU A 199 17.82 24.15 8.31
C GLU A 199 18.85 23.22 8.97
N HIS A 200 18.74 22.97 10.27
CA HIS A 200 19.70 22.20 11.04
C HIS A 200 19.23 20.76 11.30
N GLN A 201 20.04 19.77 10.92
CA GLN A 201 19.71 18.33 11.05
C GLN A 201 19.50 17.84 12.49
N THR A 202 20.20 18.42 13.45
CA THR A 202 20.08 18.09 14.88
C THR A 202 18.71 18.48 15.42
N TRP A 203 18.19 19.64 15.04
CA TRP A 203 16.87 20.13 15.43
C TRP A 203 15.76 19.32 14.76
N ARG A 204 15.90 18.99 13.47
CA ARG A 204 14.98 18.07 12.77
C ARG A 204 14.89 16.71 13.45
N SER A 205 16.04 16.16 13.87
CA SER A 205 16.11 14.89 14.61
C SER A 205 15.41 14.97 15.98
N LEU A 206 15.50 16.11 16.69
CA LEU A 206 14.79 16.33 17.95
C LEU A 206 13.28 16.42 17.72
N ILE A 207 12.85 17.12 16.67
CA ILE A 207 11.44 17.28 16.30
C ILE A 207 10.83 15.91 15.99
N TYR A 208 11.54 15.01 15.28
CA TYR A 208 11.04 13.65 15.04
C TYR A 208 10.85 12.84 16.32
N LYS A 209 11.80 12.92 17.27
CA LYS A 209 11.68 12.25 18.57
C LYS A 209 10.51 12.81 19.38
N LEU A 210 10.37 14.12 19.43
CA LEU A 210 9.26 14.76 20.13
C LEU A 210 7.91 14.41 19.50
N ALA A 211 7.85 14.32 18.17
CA ALA A 211 6.63 13.94 17.45
C ALA A 211 6.27 12.46 17.66
N GLU A 212 7.25 11.59 17.95
CA GLU A 212 7.02 10.21 18.37
C GLU A 212 6.45 10.13 19.80
N ASP A 213 6.98 10.94 20.72
CA ASP A 213 6.52 10.98 22.12
C ASP A 213 5.16 11.69 22.30
N TYR A 214 4.84 12.66 21.43
CA TYR A 214 3.63 13.50 21.50
C TYR A 214 2.91 13.60 20.14
N PRO A 215 2.22 12.53 19.70
CA PRO A 215 1.58 12.48 18.37
C PRO A 215 0.41 13.47 18.19
N ASP A 216 -0.27 13.84 19.28
CA ASP A 216 -1.42 14.74 19.26
C ASP A 216 -1.01 16.23 19.21
N CYS A 217 0.29 16.53 19.24
CA CYS A 217 0.77 17.90 19.20
C CYS A 217 0.73 18.46 17.77
N LEU A 218 -0.29 19.27 17.48
CA LEU A 218 -0.46 19.96 16.19
C LEU A 218 0.77 20.74 15.73
N MET A 219 1.51 21.35 16.66
CA MET A 219 2.74 22.09 16.35
C MET A 219 3.83 21.17 15.79
N LEU A 220 4.02 19.99 16.40
CA LEU A 220 4.98 19.00 15.91
C LEU A 220 4.51 18.40 14.59
N THR A 221 3.21 18.12 14.46
CA THR A 221 2.63 17.63 13.21
C THR A 221 2.84 18.59 12.05
N PHE A 222 2.57 19.87 12.27
CA PHE A 222 2.80 20.93 11.29
C PHE A 222 4.29 21.14 10.99
N THR A 223 5.16 21.05 12.01
CA THR A 223 6.61 21.18 11.82
C THR A 223 7.17 20.03 10.98
N VAL A 224 6.73 18.80 11.20
CA VAL A 224 7.11 17.63 10.38
C VAL A 224 6.66 17.82 8.93
N LYS A 225 5.46 18.37 8.71
CA LYS A 225 4.99 18.76 7.36
C LYS A 225 5.90 19.80 6.71
N LEU A 226 6.30 20.85 7.42
CA LEU A 226 7.24 21.85 6.91
C LEU A 226 8.63 21.28 6.59
N ILE A 227 9.14 20.35 7.41
CA ILE A 227 10.41 19.66 7.14
C ILE A 227 10.29 18.82 5.85
N SER A 228 9.14 18.19 5.62
CA SER A 228 8.86 17.48 4.38
C SER A 228 8.78 18.44 3.18
N ASP A 229 8.12 19.59 3.31
CA ASP A 229 8.03 20.62 2.26
C ASP A 229 9.40 21.20 1.88
N ALA A 230 10.31 21.30 2.86
CA ALA A 230 11.70 21.71 2.64
C ALA A 230 12.56 20.64 1.93
N GLY A 231 12.02 19.46 1.62
CA GLY A 231 12.69 18.41 0.85
C GLY A 231 13.49 17.40 1.68
N PHE A 232 13.40 17.47 3.01
CA PHE A 232 14.21 16.65 3.93
C PHE A 232 13.56 15.32 4.35
N GLN A 233 12.60 14.83 3.56
CA GLN A 233 11.82 13.63 3.85
C GLN A 233 12.64 12.34 4.02
N GLY A 234 13.85 12.27 3.45
CA GLY A 234 14.73 11.09 3.56
C GLY A 234 15.41 10.95 4.92
N GLU A 235 15.31 11.95 5.80
CA GLU A 235 15.90 11.94 7.13
C GLU A 235 14.93 11.45 8.21
N ILE A 236 13.65 11.23 7.84
CA ILE A 236 12.64 10.69 8.73
C ILE A 236 12.90 9.19 8.88
N THR A 237 13.70 8.83 9.88
CA THR A 237 14.02 7.43 10.18
C THR A 237 12.99 6.78 11.12
N SER A 238 12.11 7.57 11.76
CA SER A 238 11.07 7.03 12.64
C SER A 238 9.83 6.60 11.83
N ILE A 239 9.63 5.29 11.78
CA ILE A 239 8.51 4.64 11.09
C ILE A 239 7.16 5.06 11.70
N SER A 240 7.11 5.22 13.02
CA SER A 240 5.93 5.64 13.79
C SER A 240 5.43 7.02 13.37
N THR A 241 6.29 8.04 13.44
CA THR A 241 5.97 9.43 13.10
C THR A 241 5.57 9.58 11.62
N ALA A 242 6.26 8.88 10.71
CA ALA A 242 5.96 8.93 9.29
C ALA A 242 4.58 8.32 8.94
N SER A 243 4.18 7.27 9.65
CA SER A 243 2.92 6.52 9.40
C SER A 243 1.66 7.30 9.77
N GLN A 244 1.74 8.19 10.75
CA GLN A 244 0.59 8.94 11.27
C GLN A 244 0.15 10.08 10.35
N GLN A 245 1.05 10.60 9.51
CA GLN A 245 0.76 11.71 8.60
C GLN A 245 0.74 11.27 7.15
N LEU A 246 -0.44 11.29 6.53
CA LEU A 246 -0.65 10.82 5.16
C LEU A 246 0.24 11.53 4.13
N GLU A 247 0.42 12.86 4.23
CA GLU A 247 1.23 13.63 3.28
C GLU A 247 2.71 13.23 3.33
N VAL A 248 3.25 13.11 4.54
CA VAL A 248 4.64 12.70 4.80
C VAL A 248 4.85 11.27 4.31
N PHE A 249 3.97 10.35 4.71
CA PHE A 249 3.97 8.96 4.26
C PHE A 249 3.95 8.86 2.73
N SER A 250 3.07 9.61 2.07
CA SER A 250 2.91 9.59 0.61
C SER A 250 4.16 10.06 -0.13
N ARG A 251 4.87 11.05 0.41
CA ARG A 251 6.12 11.55 -0.18
C ARG A 251 7.28 10.59 0.02
N ILE A 252 7.37 9.95 1.19
CA ILE A 252 8.35 8.89 1.44
C ILE A 252 8.06 7.70 0.51
N LEU A 253 6.81 7.27 0.41
CA LEU A 253 6.36 6.22 -0.50
C LEU A 253 6.76 6.53 -1.96
N LYS A 254 6.48 7.75 -2.43
CA LYS A 254 6.87 8.19 -3.79
C LYS A 254 8.38 8.13 -4.01
N THR A 255 9.17 8.65 -3.06
CA THR A 255 10.64 8.66 -3.17
C THR A 255 11.20 7.24 -3.21
N SER A 256 10.68 6.35 -2.35
CA SER A 256 11.06 4.94 -2.32
C SER A 256 10.69 4.19 -3.60
N ILE A 257 9.49 4.43 -4.16
CA ILE A 257 9.08 3.83 -5.45
C ILE A 257 9.97 4.33 -6.59
N ASN A 258 10.30 5.62 -6.63
CA ASN A 258 11.21 6.16 -7.65
C ASN A 258 12.61 5.53 -7.54
N ASN A 259 13.16 5.45 -6.32
CA ASN A 259 14.44 4.79 -6.09
C ASN A 259 14.43 3.31 -6.55
N PHE A 260 13.31 2.61 -6.33
CA PHE A 260 13.14 1.23 -6.80
C PHE A 260 13.11 1.14 -8.33
N LEU A 261 12.36 2.04 -9.00
CA LEU A 261 12.24 2.06 -10.46
C LEU A 261 13.56 2.47 -11.14
N GLU A 262 14.37 3.33 -10.52
CA GLU A 262 15.67 3.77 -11.05
C GLU A 262 16.77 2.73 -10.84
N ARG A 263 16.79 2.02 -9.70
CA ARG A 263 17.86 1.07 -9.34
C ARG A 263 17.59 -0.38 -9.78
N GLY A 264 16.36 -0.71 -10.16
CA GLY A 264 16.00 -2.03 -10.67
C GLY A 264 16.00 -3.15 -9.62
N GLU A 265 15.96 -4.40 -10.08
CA GLU A 265 15.83 -5.60 -9.23
C GLU A 265 17.11 -5.94 -8.43
N GLU A 266 18.27 -5.36 -8.74
CA GLU A 266 19.56 -5.76 -8.16
C GLU A 266 19.75 -5.32 -6.69
N THR A 267 19.01 -4.31 -6.21
CA THR A 267 19.05 -3.84 -4.81
C THR A 267 17.81 -4.20 -4.00
N LEU A 268 17.01 -5.16 -4.48
CA LEU A 268 15.75 -5.58 -3.85
C LEU A 268 15.92 -5.96 -2.37
N ASP A 269 17.06 -6.48 -1.92
CA ASP A 269 17.16 -7.00 -0.55
C ASP A 269 17.46 -5.95 0.52
N THR A 270 18.25 -4.91 0.22
CA THR A 270 18.72 -3.95 1.24
C THR A 270 17.78 -2.76 1.38
N SER A 271 17.45 -2.07 0.29
CA SER A 271 16.59 -0.87 0.33
C SER A 271 15.11 -1.19 0.54
N THR A 272 14.67 -2.37 0.11
CA THR A 272 13.27 -2.78 0.27
C THR A 272 12.97 -3.20 1.70
N SER A 273 13.94 -3.67 2.50
CA SER A 273 13.69 -4.12 3.88
C SER A 273 13.19 -2.99 4.78
N GLU A 274 13.83 -1.81 4.75
CA GLU A 274 13.43 -0.66 5.56
C GLU A 274 12.11 -0.06 5.08
N PHE A 275 11.97 0.13 3.77
CA PHE A 275 10.75 0.61 3.15
C PHE A 275 9.55 -0.31 3.43
N THR A 276 9.74 -1.63 3.36
CA THR A 276 8.67 -2.59 3.58
C THR A 276 8.28 -2.69 5.05
N LYS A 277 9.23 -2.54 5.99
CA LYS A 277 8.91 -2.37 7.41
C LYS A 277 8.03 -1.15 7.66
N MET A 278 8.28 -0.05 6.95
CA MET A 278 7.45 1.16 7.06
C MET A 278 6.03 0.93 6.52
N VAL A 279 5.89 0.32 5.34
CA VAL A 279 4.57 0.03 4.75
C VAL A 279 3.77 -0.95 5.61
N CYS A 280 4.44 -1.97 6.16
CA CYS A 280 3.84 -3.00 7.01
C CYS A 280 3.70 -2.61 8.49
N HIS A 281 3.94 -1.34 8.86
CA HIS A 281 3.80 -0.89 10.26
C HIS A 281 2.34 -0.91 10.73
N GLY A 282 1.41 -0.51 9.87
CA GLY A 282 -0.03 -0.51 10.15
C GLY A 282 -0.85 -1.12 9.01
N GLU A 283 -2.04 -1.61 9.34
CA GLU A 283 -2.96 -2.16 8.32
C GLU A 283 -3.43 -1.07 7.33
N HIS A 284 -3.67 0.14 7.83
CA HIS A 284 -4.10 1.28 7.02
C HIS A 284 -2.98 1.79 6.09
N THR A 285 -1.71 1.81 6.55
CA THR A 285 -0.57 2.19 5.70
C THR A 285 -0.32 1.16 4.62
N PHE A 286 -0.49 -0.12 4.93
CA PHE A 286 -0.40 -1.21 3.97
C PHE A 286 -1.51 -1.11 2.92
N LEU A 287 -2.76 -0.93 3.34
CA LEU A 287 -3.91 -0.76 2.44
C LEU A 287 -3.71 0.42 1.50
N TYR A 288 -3.32 1.58 2.02
CA TYR A 288 -3.07 2.78 1.22
C TYR A 288 -1.97 2.55 0.18
N SER A 289 -0.85 1.95 0.60
CA SER A 289 0.28 1.65 -0.29
C SER A 289 -0.11 0.65 -1.39
N GLN A 290 -0.82 -0.43 -1.03
CA GLN A 290 -1.26 -1.45 -1.99
C GLN A 290 -2.31 -0.91 -2.96
N ALA A 291 -3.24 -0.06 -2.50
CA ALA A 291 -4.20 0.60 -3.39
C ALA A 291 -3.50 1.50 -4.41
N MET A 292 -2.52 2.30 -3.96
CA MET A 292 -1.74 3.18 -4.84
C MET A 292 -0.93 2.38 -5.86
N MET A 293 -0.24 1.32 -5.43
CA MET A 293 0.52 0.44 -6.31
C MET A 293 -0.39 -0.29 -7.31
N ASN A 294 -1.61 -0.68 -6.92
CA ASN A 294 -2.56 -1.33 -7.83
C ASN A 294 -3.01 -0.38 -8.95
N VAL A 295 -3.25 0.90 -8.64
CA VAL A 295 -3.56 1.92 -9.65
C VAL A 295 -2.38 2.11 -10.60
N LEU A 296 -1.18 2.28 -10.05
CA LEU A 296 0.03 2.47 -10.85
C LEU A 296 0.39 1.22 -11.69
N ALA A 297 0.06 0.02 -11.22
CA ALA A 297 0.26 -1.23 -11.95
C ALA A 297 -0.66 -1.38 -13.19
N GLN A 298 -1.71 -0.55 -13.32
CA GLN A 298 -2.55 -0.54 -14.51
C GLN A 298 -1.87 0.10 -15.72
N GLU A 299 -0.83 0.90 -15.49
CA GLU A 299 -0.08 1.58 -16.54
C GLU A 299 0.69 0.62 -17.45
N SER A 300 0.63 0.87 -18.76
CA SER A 300 1.26 0.02 -19.78
C SER A 300 2.80 0.10 -19.78
N LYS A 301 3.36 1.20 -19.29
CA LYS A 301 4.80 1.44 -19.22
C LYS A 301 5.25 1.39 -17.76
N GLY A 302 6.02 0.36 -17.38
CA GLY A 302 6.57 0.23 -16.04
C GLY A 302 5.63 -0.34 -14.96
N GLY A 303 4.34 -0.52 -15.25
CA GLY A 303 3.37 -1.09 -14.30
C GLY A 303 3.73 -2.49 -13.80
N ALA A 304 4.45 -3.28 -14.60
CA ALA A 304 4.93 -4.61 -14.19
C ALA A 304 5.94 -4.55 -13.02
N GLY A 305 6.83 -3.54 -13.01
CA GLY A 305 7.78 -3.36 -11.91
C GLY A 305 7.10 -2.99 -10.59
N ILE A 306 6.07 -2.14 -10.67
CA ILE A 306 5.27 -1.76 -9.49
C ILE A 306 4.45 -2.94 -8.98
N LYS A 307 3.89 -3.75 -9.89
CA LYS A 307 3.21 -5.00 -9.51
C LYS A 307 4.18 -5.97 -8.82
N ARG A 308 5.43 -6.06 -9.27
CA ARG A 308 6.45 -6.87 -8.59
C ARG A 308 6.75 -6.33 -7.19
N LEU A 309 6.91 -5.01 -7.04
CA LEU A 309 7.12 -4.39 -5.73
C LEU A 309 5.96 -4.68 -4.76
N SER A 310 4.71 -4.55 -5.23
CA SER A 310 3.52 -4.90 -4.46
C SER A 310 3.54 -6.37 -3.99
N GLN A 311 4.01 -7.30 -4.82
CA GLN A 311 4.12 -8.71 -4.47
C GLN A 311 5.22 -8.96 -3.42
N GLU A 312 6.37 -8.30 -3.52
CA GLU A 312 7.46 -8.43 -2.54
C GLU A 312 7.08 -7.87 -1.17
N ILE A 313 6.40 -6.71 -1.15
CA ILE A 313 5.84 -6.13 0.09
C ILE A 313 4.86 -7.11 0.74
N SER A 314 4.02 -7.75 -0.08
CA SER A 314 3.04 -8.74 0.40
C SER A 314 3.72 -9.99 0.98
N ASN A 315 4.77 -10.48 0.32
CA ASN A 315 5.58 -11.61 0.79
C ASN A 315 6.25 -11.28 2.14
N PHE A 316 6.79 -10.07 2.28
CA PHE A 316 7.38 -9.62 3.53
C PHE A 316 6.34 -9.49 4.67
N ALA A 317 5.15 -8.97 4.38
CA ALA A 317 4.05 -8.91 5.35
C ALA A 317 3.69 -10.31 5.88
N GLN A 318 3.66 -11.32 5.00
CA GLN A 318 3.43 -12.70 5.40
C GLN A 318 4.56 -13.28 6.26
N LYS A 319 5.83 -12.95 5.96
CA LYS A 319 6.98 -13.33 6.79
C LYS A 319 6.92 -12.72 8.19
N LEU A 320 6.32 -11.53 8.34
CA LEU A 320 6.06 -10.90 9.64
C LEU A 320 4.83 -11.49 10.37
N GLY A 321 4.04 -12.34 9.70
CA GLY A 321 2.83 -12.94 10.25
C GLY A 321 1.55 -12.10 10.06
N HIS A 322 1.58 -11.05 9.24
CA HIS A 322 0.38 -10.27 8.90
C HIS A 322 -0.40 -10.93 7.75
N ASP A 323 -1.73 -11.06 7.90
CA ASP A 323 -2.59 -11.59 6.84
C ASP A 323 -3.01 -10.48 5.86
N ALA A 324 -2.20 -10.29 4.82
CA ALA A 324 -2.49 -9.36 3.73
C ALA A 324 -3.52 -9.88 2.70
N THR A 325 -3.99 -11.12 2.85
CA THR A 325 -4.82 -11.83 1.85
C THR A 325 -6.12 -11.08 1.51
N PRO A 326 -6.92 -10.58 2.48
CA PRO A 326 -8.20 -9.95 2.16
C PRO A 326 -8.02 -8.70 1.31
N ILE A 327 -6.98 -7.91 1.60
CA ILE A 327 -6.65 -6.68 0.89
C ILE A 327 -6.26 -6.99 -0.56
N LEU A 328 -5.39 -7.98 -0.76
CA LEU A 328 -4.93 -8.36 -2.10
C LEU A 328 -6.06 -8.93 -2.97
N LEU A 329 -6.93 -9.76 -2.39
CA LEU A 329 -8.07 -10.31 -3.13
C LEU A 329 -9.08 -9.23 -3.50
N ALA A 330 -9.36 -8.28 -2.59
CA ALA A 330 -10.24 -7.15 -2.87
C ALA A 330 -9.69 -6.27 -4.00
N LEU A 331 -8.39 -5.94 -3.97
CA LEU A 331 -7.75 -5.09 -4.97
C LEU A 331 -7.67 -5.75 -6.36
N ASN A 332 -7.58 -7.08 -6.43
CA ASN A 332 -7.57 -7.85 -7.68
C ASN A 332 -8.99 -8.12 -8.24
N GLY A 333 -10.04 -7.56 -7.64
CA GLY A 333 -11.41 -7.73 -8.12
C GLY A 333 -12.01 -9.12 -7.85
N ALA A 334 -11.46 -9.86 -6.88
CA ALA A 334 -12.00 -11.17 -6.50
C ALA A 334 -13.44 -11.09 -5.97
N SER A 335 -13.87 -9.91 -5.52
CA SER A 335 -15.24 -9.64 -5.06
C SER A 335 -16.32 -9.96 -6.10
N ALA A 336 -16.01 -9.86 -7.40
CA ALA A 336 -16.92 -10.24 -8.48
C ALA A 336 -17.19 -11.76 -8.53
N HIS A 337 -16.34 -12.58 -7.92
CA HIS A 337 -16.46 -14.04 -7.88
C HIS A 337 -16.38 -14.57 -6.43
N PRO A 338 -17.47 -14.46 -5.63
CA PRO A 338 -17.44 -14.74 -4.19
C PRO A 338 -16.93 -16.14 -3.83
N ARG A 339 -17.33 -17.18 -4.59
CA ARG A 339 -16.91 -18.57 -4.34
C ARG A 339 -15.40 -18.78 -4.53
N VAL A 340 -14.81 -18.10 -5.51
CA VAL A 340 -13.37 -18.18 -5.81
C VAL A 340 -12.58 -17.36 -4.79
N SER A 341 -13.07 -16.17 -4.45
CA SER A 341 -12.48 -15.33 -3.41
C SER A 341 -12.46 -16.03 -2.04
N GLN A 342 -13.56 -16.69 -1.66
CA GLN A 342 -13.64 -17.41 -0.38
C GLN A 342 -12.65 -18.58 -0.34
N ALA A 343 -12.58 -19.37 -1.41
CA ALA A 343 -11.64 -20.50 -1.53
C ALA A 343 -10.18 -20.04 -1.47
N LEU A 344 -9.82 -18.98 -2.21
CA LEU A 344 -8.47 -18.41 -2.17
C LEU A 344 -8.15 -17.81 -0.80
N SER A 345 -9.08 -17.05 -0.22
CA SER A 345 -8.89 -16.44 1.10
C SER A 345 -8.62 -17.49 2.18
N ALA A 346 -9.39 -18.59 2.17
CA ALA A 346 -9.23 -19.66 3.15
C ALA A 346 -7.88 -20.39 3.03
N MET A 347 -7.37 -20.58 1.81
CA MET A 347 -6.08 -21.24 1.58
C MET A 347 -4.88 -20.33 1.86
N LEU A 348 -4.95 -19.06 1.45
CA LEU A 348 -3.85 -18.10 1.60
C LEU A 348 -3.69 -17.61 3.04
N ALA A 349 -4.79 -17.37 3.76
CA ALA A 349 -4.74 -17.02 5.19
C ALA A 349 -4.14 -18.14 6.05
N LYS A 350 -4.39 -19.41 5.68
CA LYS A 350 -3.80 -20.58 6.36
C LYS A 350 -2.43 -20.98 5.82
N ASN A 351 -1.97 -20.33 4.76
CA ASN A 351 -0.79 -20.69 3.99
C ASN A 351 -0.70 -22.21 3.67
N ALA A 352 -1.84 -22.81 3.32
CA ALA A 352 -1.96 -24.25 3.09
C ALA A 352 -3.07 -24.57 2.09
N LEU A 353 -2.79 -25.51 1.17
CA LEU A 353 -3.77 -25.96 0.20
C LEU A 353 -4.69 -27.01 0.81
N ASN A 354 -6.00 -26.88 0.54
CA ASN A 354 -6.96 -27.90 0.91
C ASN A 354 -7.65 -28.51 -0.35
N PRO A 355 -7.89 -29.83 -0.38
CA PRO A 355 -8.44 -30.49 -1.58
C PRO A 355 -9.87 -30.04 -1.95
N ALA A 356 -10.64 -29.56 -0.98
CA ALA A 356 -12.01 -29.11 -1.17
C ALA A 356 -12.06 -27.80 -1.97
N ASP A 357 -11.34 -26.77 -1.52
CA ASP A 357 -11.25 -25.45 -2.16
C ASP A 357 -10.54 -25.55 -3.51
N ILE A 358 -9.53 -26.41 -3.64
CA ILE A 358 -8.93 -26.72 -4.95
C ILE A 358 -9.96 -27.33 -5.91
N THR A 359 -10.88 -28.16 -5.43
CA THR A 359 -11.96 -28.70 -6.27
C THR A 359 -12.97 -27.61 -6.66
N VAL A 360 -13.25 -26.66 -5.77
CA VAL A 360 -14.09 -25.48 -6.06
C VAL A 360 -13.45 -24.62 -7.15
N LEU A 361 -12.17 -24.29 -7.01
CA LEU A 361 -11.41 -23.53 -8.02
C LEU A 361 -11.37 -24.28 -9.35
N TYR A 362 -11.04 -25.58 -9.33
CA TYR A 362 -10.99 -26.39 -10.53
C TYR A 362 -12.31 -26.36 -11.31
N LYS A 363 -13.45 -26.51 -10.62
CA LYS A 363 -14.78 -26.43 -11.25
C LYS A 363 -15.05 -25.02 -11.83
N ALA A 364 -14.64 -23.97 -11.13
CA ALA A 364 -14.82 -22.59 -11.59
C ALA A 364 -14.00 -22.29 -12.86
N TYR A 365 -12.74 -22.75 -12.94
CA TYR A 365 -11.88 -22.51 -14.12
C TYR A 365 -12.12 -23.48 -15.29
N GLN A 366 -12.83 -24.58 -15.05
CA GLN A 366 -13.31 -25.49 -16.10
C GLN A 366 -14.60 -24.97 -16.75
N ALA A 367 -15.38 -24.12 -16.06
CA ALA A 367 -16.62 -23.56 -16.58
C ALA A 367 -16.39 -22.69 -17.84
N PRO A 368 -17.41 -22.54 -18.70
CA PRO A 368 -17.32 -21.68 -19.88
C PRO A 368 -17.10 -20.20 -19.50
N ASP A 369 -17.69 -19.76 -18.39
CA ASP A 369 -17.46 -18.43 -17.79
C ASP A 369 -16.42 -18.53 -16.66
N ALA A 370 -15.17 -18.77 -17.06
CA ALA A 370 -14.07 -18.90 -16.11
C ALA A 370 -13.70 -17.52 -15.52
N PRO A 371 -13.36 -17.42 -14.22
CA PRO A 371 -12.88 -16.18 -13.62
C PRO A 371 -11.59 -15.65 -14.30
N PRO A 372 -11.22 -14.38 -14.07
CA PRO A 372 -9.97 -13.80 -14.57
C PRO A 372 -8.74 -14.59 -14.10
N VAL A 373 -7.84 -14.91 -15.03
CA VAL A 373 -6.59 -15.65 -14.74
C VAL A 373 -5.69 -14.96 -13.71
N GLU A 374 -5.80 -13.63 -13.58
CA GLU A 374 -5.05 -12.84 -12.61
C GLU A 374 -5.29 -13.29 -11.16
N LEU A 375 -6.48 -13.81 -10.84
CA LEU A 375 -6.81 -14.35 -9.52
C LEU A 375 -6.03 -15.63 -9.18
N LEU A 376 -5.59 -16.41 -10.18
CA LEU A 376 -4.70 -17.56 -9.97
C LEU A 376 -3.23 -17.16 -9.94
N ARG A 377 -2.87 -16.00 -10.50
CA ARG A 377 -1.48 -15.52 -10.61
C ARG A 377 -1.01 -14.79 -9.34
N VAL A 378 -1.47 -15.24 -8.18
CA VAL A 378 -0.97 -14.80 -6.88
C VAL A 378 0.29 -15.62 -6.58
N PRO A 379 1.48 -15.01 -6.38
CA PRO A 379 2.73 -15.74 -6.19
C PRO A 379 2.67 -16.77 -5.06
N GLN A 380 2.14 -16.39 -3.90
CA GLN A 380 1.96 -17.30 -2.76
C GLN A 380 1.12 -18.54 -3.13
N PHE A 381 0.04 -18.37 -3.89
CA PHE A 381 -0.80 -19.50 -4.32
C PHE A 381 -0.03 -20.45 -5.25
N LEU A 382 0.74 -19.90 -6.19
CA LEU A 382 1.56 -20.68 -7.10
C LEU A 382 2.70 -21.40 -6.37
N ASP A 383 3.35 -20.76 -5.39
CA ASP A 383 4.38 -21.38 -4.57
C ASP A 383 3.81 -22.55 -3.75
N LEU A 384 2.62 -22.39 -3.15
CA LEU A 384 1.93 -23.49 -2.47
C LEU A 384 1.59 -24.67 -3.42
N LEU A 385 1.22 -24.38 -4.67
CA LEU A 385 1.00 -25.41 -5.69
C LEU A 385 2.30 -26.12 -6.05
N LEU A 386 3.40 -25.38 -6.21
CA LEU A 386 4.73 -25.94 -6.49
C LEU A 386 5.20 -26.82 -5.33
N ASP A 387 5.07 -26.36 -4.09
CA ASP A 387 5.38 -27.14 -2.88
C ASP A 387 4.61 -28.45 -2.87
N SER A 388 3.31 -28.42 -3.18
CA SER A 388 2.49 -29.64 -3.16
C SER A 388 2.82 -30.63 -4.30
N LEU A 389 3.32 -30.15 -5.44
CA LEU A 389 3.52 -30.96 -6.66
C LEU A 389 4.95 -31.42 -6.88
N PHE A 390 5.93 -30.68 -6.38
CA PHE A 390 7.36 -30.87 -6.67
C PHE A 390 8.21 -31.11 -5.41
N LYS A 391 7.67 -30.92 -4.20
CA LYS A 391 8.41 -31.28 -2.98
C LYS A 391 8.58 -32.81 -2.89
N PRO A 392 9.81 -33.32 -2.72
CA PRO A 392 10.04 -34.75 -2.58
C PRO A 392 9.21 -35.35 -1.43
N LEU A 393 8.74 -36.59 -1.60
CA LEU A 393 7.95 -37.36 -0.62
C LEU A 393 6.54 -36.81 -0.30
N CYS A 394 6.13 -35.69 -0.89
CA CYS A 394 4.76 -35.20 -0.74
C CYS A 394 3.82 -36.04 -1.63
N LYS A 395 3.08 -36.98 -1.03
CA LYS A 395 2.13 -37.82 -1.76
C LYS A 395 0.73 -37.21 -1.73
N LEU A 396 0.38 -36.53 -2.82
CA LEU A 396 -0.99 -36.10 -3.07
C LEU A 396 -1.88 -37.30 -3.42
N HIS A 397 -3.14 -37.26 -2.97
CA HIS A 397 -4.12 -38.27 -3.34
C HIS A 397 -4.32 -38.28 -4.87
N PRO A 398 -4.30 -39.45 -5.54
CA PRO A 398 -4.31 -39.56 -7.00
C PRO A 398 -5.54 -38.92 -7.65
N GLU A 399 -6.67 -38.88 -6.95
CA GLU A 399 -7.91 -38.23 -7.43
C GLU A 399 -7.81 -36.70 -7.51
N HIS A 400 -7.01 -36.09 -6.62
CA HIS A 400 -6.87 -34.64 -6.55
C HIS A 400 -5.68 -34.13 -7.37
N LYS A 401 -4.63 -34.94 -7.54
CA LYS A 401 -3.40 -34.54 -8.27
C LYS A 401 -3.67 -33.90 -9.65
N PRO A 402 -4.55 -34.42 -10.52
CA PRO A 402 -4.85 -33.79 -11.81
C PRO A 402 -5.45 -32.38 -11.67
N LYS A 403 -6.21 -32.11 -10.61
CA LYS A 403 -6.83 -30.79 -10.36
C LYS A 403 -5.77 -29.73 -10.02
N TYR A 404 -4.77 -30.09 -9.23
CA TYR A 404 -3.64 -29.21 -8.86
C TYR A 404 -2.81 -28.87 -10.11
N ILE A 405 -2.48 -29.89 -10.91
CA ILE A 405 -1.75 -29.74 -12.17
C ILE A 405 -2.51 -28.82 -13.12
N TYR A 406 -3.82 -29.01 -13.26
CA TYR A 406 -4.65 -28.18 -14.13
C TYR A 406 -4.64 -26.70 -13.71
N LEU A 407 -4.79 -26.40 -12.41
CA LEU A 407 -4.77 -25.01 -11.92
C LEU A 407 -3.41 -24.33 -12.15
N LEU A 408 -2.30 -25.05 -11.90
CA LEU A 408 -0.95 -24.55 -12.15
C LEU A 408 -0.72 -24.30 -13.65
N ALA A 409 -1.13 -25.26 -14.50
CA ALA A 409 -1.03 -25.12 -15.95
C ALA A 409 -1.91 -23.98 -16.49
N TYR A 410 -3.11 -23.79 -15.92
CA TYR A 410 -4.01 -22.72 -16.30
C TYR A 410 -3.41 -21.34 -16.01
N GLY A 411 -2.84 -21.16 -14.81
CA GLY A 411 -2.15 -19.91 -14.44
C GLY A 411 -0.96 -19.59 -15.36
N ALA A 412 -0.24 -20.62 -15.81
CA ALA A 412 0.94 -20.49 -16.66
C ALA A 412 0.61 -20.27 -18.15
N ALA A 413 -0.34 -21.02 -18.72
CA ALA A 413 -0.53 -21.11 -20.17
C ALA A 413 -1.68 -20.26 -20.73
N VAL A 414 -2.69 -19.94 -19.91
CA VAL A 414 -3.89 -19.24 -20.41
C VAL A 414 -3.60 -17.74 -20.55
N HIS A 415 -3.95 -17.18 -21.71
CA HIS A 415 -3.88 -15.74 -21.95
C HIS A 415 -5.25 -15.17 -22.30
N GLU A 416 -5.49 -13.98 -21.75
CA GLU A 416 -6.75 -13.25 -21.90
C GLU A 416 -6.47 -11.93 -22.61
N SER A 417 -7.26 -11.65 -23.66
CA SER A 417 -7.25 -10.34 -24.30
C SER A 417 -8.39 -9.49 -23.77
N HIS A 418 -8.04 -8.28 -23.31
CA HIS A 418 -8.98 -7.27 -22.85
C HIS A 418 -9.05 -6.16 -23.90
N THR A 419 -10.24 -5.63 -24.18
CA THR A 419 -10.38 -4.43 -25.02
C THR A 419 -11.12 -3.32 -24.29
N GLY A 420 -10.52 -2.14 -24.24
CA GLY A 420 -11.07 -0.93 -23.62
C GLY A 420 -10.05 -0.22 -22.72
N ALA A 421 -10.12 1.11 -22.66
CA ALA A 421 -9.28 1.94 -21.76
C ALA A 421 -9.49 1.63 -20.27
N LYS A 422 -10.57 0.92 -19.93
CA LYS A 422 -10.81 0.28 -18.64
C LYS A 422 -10.83 -1.23 -18.89
N LYS A 423 -9.96 -2.00 -18.23
CA LYS A 423 -9.78 -3.47 -18.34
C LYS A 423 -11.03 -4.29 -17.91
N SER A 424 -12.23 -3.92 -18.34
CA SER A 424 -13.49 -4.42 -17.77
C SER A 424 -14.16 -5.54 -18.58
N THR A 425 -13.82 -5.74 -19.86
CA THR A 425 -14.54 -6.70 -20.70
C THR A 425 -13.58 -7.65 -21.42
N ARG A 426 -13.65 -8.93 -21.06
CA ARG A 426 -12.83 -10.03 -21.57
C ARG A 426 -13.33 -10.43 -22.97
N LYS A 427 -12.46 -10.34 -23.98
CA LYS A 427 -12.86 -10.58 -25.39
C LYS A 427 -12.57 -11.99 -25.87
N HIS A 428 -11.43 -12.57 -25.46
CA HIS A 428 -11.01 -13.90 -25.90
C HIS A 428 -10.09 -14.57 -24.87
N VAL A 429 -10.28 -15.87 -24.68
CA VAL A 429 -9.50 -16.75 -23.80
C VAL A 429 -8.82 -17.81 -24.65
N ASN A 430 -7.51 -17.76 -24.76
CA ASN A 430 -6.77 -18.78 -25.48
C ASN A 430 -6.32 -19.89 -24.51
N LYS A 431 -6.57 -21.15 -24.90
CA LYS A 431 -6.21 -22.35 -24.13
C LYS A 431 -5.37 -23.35 -24.95
N ASP A 432 -4.77 -22.94 -26.06
CA ASP A 432 -4.09 -23.82 -27.03
C ASP A 432 -2.90 -24.56 -26.39
N GLU A 433 -2.10 -23.86 -25.58
CA GLU A 433 -0.92 -24.42 -24.92
C GLU A 433 -1.24 -25.16 -23.60
N LEU A 434 -2.47 -25.07 -23.11
CA LEU A 434 -2.87 -25.62 -21.81
C LEU A 434 -2.67 -27.14 -21.75
N LYS A 435 -3.09 -27.86 -22.80
CA LYS A 435 -2.99 -29.32 -22.84
C LYS A 435 -1.54 -29.80 -22.85
N GLY A 436 -0.67 -29.13 -23.62
CA GLY A 436 0.76 -29.43 -23.65
C GLY A 436 1.44 -29.17 -22.30
N THR A 437 1.09 -28.04 -21.67
CA THR A 437 1.61 -27.65 -20.35
C THR A 437 1.17 -28.61 -19.25
N VAL A 438 -0.10 -29.04 -19.22
CA VAL A 438 -0.61 -30.06 -18.28
C VAL A 438 0.20 -31.36 -18.40
N GLN A 439 0.42 -31.85 -19.63
CA GLN A 439 1.18 -33.08 -19.86
C GLN A 439 2.65 -32.95 -19.46
N ALA A 440 3.26 -31.77 -19.68
CA ALA A 440 4.63 -31.51 -19.26
C ALA A 440 4.75 -31.51 -17.73
N ILE A 441 3.86 -30.80 -17.02
CA ILE A 441 3.85 -30.76 -15.56
C ILE A 441 3.61 -32.15 -14.96
N GLU A 442 2.67 -32.92 -15.53
CA GLU A 442 2.36 -34.27 -15.06
C GLU A 442 3.58 -35.19 -15.14
N LYS A 443 4.32 -35.16 -16.27
CA LYS A 443 5.55 -35.93 -16.45
C LYS A 443 6.63 -35.52 -15.44
N VAL A 444 6.91 -34.22 -15.29
CA VAL A 444 7.96 -33.76 -14.37
C VAL A 444 7.57 -34.03 -12.92
N SER A 445 6.32 -33.75 -12.52
CA SER A 445 5.84 -34.04 -11.16
C SER A 445 5.91 -35.53 -10.82
N ALA A 446 5.62 -36.42 -11.77
CA ALA A 446 5.77 -37.86 -11.57
C ALA A 446 7.23 -38.26 -11.28
N ILE A 447 8.20 -37.62 -11.94
CA ILE A 447 9.63 -37.85 -11.72
C ILE A 447 10.08 -37.27 -10.37
N CYS A 448 9.62 -36.06 -10.02
CA CYS A 448 10.02 -35.35 -8.79
C CYS A 448 9.38 -35.89 -7.49
N THR A 449 8.32 -36.70 -7.58
CA THR A 449 7.63 -37.26 -6.39
C THR A 449 8.53 -38.25 -5.63
N GLU A 450 9.40 -38.95 -6.35
CA GLU A 450 10.34 -39.93 -5.80
C GLU A 450 11.72 -39.28 -5.59
N LYS A 451 12.42 -39.69 -4.51
CA LYS A 451 13.82 -39.30 -4.30
C LYS A 451 14.71 -40.12 -5.22
N LYS A 452 14.72 -39.77 -6.50
CA LYS A 452 15.54 -40.46 -7.51
C LYS A 452 16.98 -40.00 -7.43
N GLY A 453 17.91 -40.96 -7.35
CA GLY A 453 19.34 -40.69 -7.51
C GLY A 453 19.69 -40.37 -8.97
N SER A 454 20.93 -39.92 -9.22
CA SER A 454 21.42 -39.62 -10.58
C SER A 454 21.22 -40.78 -11.57
N SER A 455 21.38 -42.03 -11.13
CA SER A 455 21.23 -43.24 -11.96
C SER A 455 19.79 -43.50 -12.43
N GLU A 456 18.80 -43.12 -11.64
CA GLU A 456 17.37 -43.31 -11.95
C GLU A 456 16.80 -42.16 -12.79
N LEU A 457 17.46 -41.00 -12.77
CA LEU A 457 17.10 -39.82 -13.55
C LEU A 457 17.68 -39.83 -14.97
N LEU A 458 18.83 -40.49 -15.16
CA LEU A 458 19.51 -40.58 -16.46
C LEU A 458 18.62 -41.06 -17.63
N PRO A 459 17.80 -42.12 -17.51
CA PRO A 459 16.96 -42.56 -18.64
C PRO A 459 15.84 -41.56 -19.00
N GLU A 460 15.40 -40.74 -18.04
CA GLU A 460 14.34 -39.74 -18.22
C GLU A 460 14.89 -38.37 -18.68
N LEU A 461 16.21 -38.22 -18.78
CA LEU A 461 16.88 -36.94 -19.01
C LEU A 461 16.41 -36.22 -20.29
N SER A 462 16.25 -36.97 -21.40
CA SER A 462 15.76 -36.41 -22.67
C SER A 462 14.33 -35.87 -22.55
N ALA A 463 13.47 -36.57 -21.81
CA ALA A 463 12.11 -36.13 -21.55
C ALA A 463 12.10 -34.89 -20.63
N LEU A 464 12.97 -34.84 -19.63
CA LEU A 464 13.15 -33.68 -18.76
C LEU A 464 13.59 -32.43 -19.52
N PHE A 465 14.59 -32.54 -20.41
CA PHE A 465 15.04 -31.41 -21.23
C PHE A 465 13.94 -30.86 -22.15
N GLN A 466 13.08 -31.72 -22.69
CA GLN A 466 11.91 -31.25 -23.45
C GLN A 466 10.89 -30.53 -22.57
N CYS A 467 10.67 -31.01 -21.35
CA CYS A 467 9.71 -30.41 -20.42
C CYS A 467 10.23 -29.11 -19.79
N ILE A 468 11.54 -28.97 -19.55
CA ILE A 468 12.17 -27.77 -18.99
C ILE A 468 11.95 -26.55 -19.88
N ARG A 469 11.71 -26.72 -21.19
CA ARG A 469 11.37 -25.60 -22.08
C ARG A 469 10.10 -24.85 -21.66
N TYR A 470 9.20 -25.47 -20.90
CA TYR A 470 8.06 -24.79 -20.29
C TYR A 470 8.50 -24.08 -18.99
N PRO A 471 8.33 -22.75 -18.85
CA PRO A 471 8.83 -21.99 -17.69
C PRO A 471 8.34 -22.51 -16.34
N VAL A 472 7.07 -22.96 -16.27
CA VAL A 472 6.48 -23.52 -15.05
C VAL A 472 7.12 -24.85 -14.64
N CYS A 473 7.52 -25.67 -15.61
CA CYS A 473 8.25 -26.91 -15.36
C CYS A 473 9.69 -26.63 -14.93
N ALA A 474 10.35 -25.64 -15.54
CA ALA A 474 11.67 -25.18 -15.11
C ALA A 474 11.65 -24.63 -13.68
N LEU A 475 10.62 -23.85 -13.32
CA LEU A 475 10.44 -23.35 -11.97
C LEU A 475 10.20 -24.49 -10.96
N GLY A 476 9.35 -25.47 -11.30
CA GLY A 476 9.15 -26.67 -10.49
C GLY A 476 10.43 -27.50 -10.34
N MET A 477 11.24 -27.59 -11.40
CA MET A 477 12.55 -28.24 -11.37
C MET A 477 13.52 -27.53 -10.43
N CYS A 478 13.63 -26.20 -10.51
CA CYS A 478 14.43 -25.41 -9.58
C CYS A 478 14.01 -25.63 -8.13
N HIS A 479 12.70 -25.68 -7.86
CA HIS A 479 12.18 -25.89 -6.51
C HIS A 479 12.49 -27.31 -5.99
N TRP A 480 12.31 -28.33 -6.82
CA TRP A 480 12.66 -29.70 -6.48
C TRP A 480 14.15 -29.87 -6.23
N VAL A 481 15.00 -29.39 -7.14
CA VAL A 481 16.47 -29.42 -6.98
C VAL A 481 16.90 -28.66 -5.74
N ARG A 482 16.33 -27.47 -5.47
CA ARG A 482 16.57 -26.72 -4.24
C ARG A 482 16.30 -27.57 -3.01
N THR A 483 15.17 -28.27 -2.97
CA THR A 483 14.80 -29.11 -1.82
C THR A 483 15.71 -30.32 -1.67
N VAL A 484 16.07 -30.98 -2.77
CA VAL A 484 16.92 -32.19 -2.75
C VAL A 484 18.37 -31.86 -2.40
N VAL A 485 18.95 -30.84 -3.02
CA VAL A 485 20.37 -30.47 -2.84
C VAL A 485 20.62 -29.77 -1.50
N SER A 486 19.60 -29.09 -0.94
CA SER A 486 19.72 -28.48 0.39
C SER A 486 19.67 -29.49 1.55
N GLU A 487 19.44 -30.79 1.28
CA GLU A 487 19.55 -31.82 2.31
C GLU A 487 21.01 -32.01 2.73
N ARG A 488 21.28 -31.99 4.05
CA ARG A 488 22.65 -32.06 4.59
C ARG A 488 23.45 -33.29 4.12
N THR A 489 22.76 -34.41 3.89
CA THR A 489 23.36 -35.69 3.48
C THR A 489 23.52 -35.84 1.97
N TYR A 490 23.05 -34.87 1.17
CA TYR A 490 23.04 -34.99 -0.30
C TYR A 490 24.44 -35.22 -0.88
N PHE A 491 25.40 -34.37 -0.52
CA PHE A 491 26.77 -34.43 -1.03
C PHE A 491 27.60 -35.58 -0.45
N GLN A 492 27.13 -36.24 0.60
CA GLN A 492 27.73 -37.50 1.06
C GLN A 492 27.32 -38.68 0.18
N LEU A 493 26.06 -38.68 -0.27
CA LEU A 493 25.47 -39.75 -1.06
C LEU A 493 25.81 -39.61 -2.55
N SER A 494 26.03 -38.37 -3.02
CA SER A 494 26.49 -38.10 -4.38
C SER A 494 28.01 -38.20 -4.44
N THR A 495 28.51 -39.27 -5.06
CA THR A 495 29.95 -39.45 -5.34
C THR A 495 30.36 -38.91 -6.72
N GLU A 496 29.44 -38.28 -7.44
CA GLU A 496 29.67 -37.76 -8.79
C GLU A 496 30.30 -36.37 -8.72
N HIS A 497 31.34 -36.12 -9.54
CA HIS A 497 31.95 -34.79 -9.67
C HIS A 497 30.98 -33.71 -10.18
N THR A 498 29.88 -34.10 -10.83
CA THR A 498 28.80 -33.18 -11.20
C THR A 498 27.47 -33.90 -11.03
N PRO A 499 26.79 -33.70 -9.89
CA PRO A 499 25.48 -34.29 -9.67
C PRO A 499 24.51 -33.87 -10.77
N LEU A 500 23.77 -34.82 -11.33
CA LEU A 500 22.84 -34.56 -12.44
C LEU A 500 21.81 -33.46 -12.11
N HIS A 501 21.47 -33.31 -10.83
CA HIS A 501 20.56 -32.27 -10.34
C HIS A 501 21.08 -30.86 -10.63
N LEU A 502 22.40 -30.63 -10.53
CA LEU A 502 23.01 -29.33 -10.83
C LEU A 502 23.14 -29.12 -12.34
N ALA A 503 23.42 -30.17 -13.11
CA ALA A 503 23.39 -30.10 -14.57
C ALA A 503 21.98 -29.79 -15.13
N LEU A 504 20.92 -30.23 -14.45
CA LEU A 504 19.55 -29.83 -14.79
C LEU A 504 19.33 -28.32 -14.59
N LEU A 505 19.98 -27.69 -13.60
CA LEU A 505 19.92 -26.24 -13.42
C LEU A 505 20.67 -25.50 -14.53
N ASP A 506 21.74 -26.07 -15.07
CA ASP A 506 22.45 -25.51 -16.23
C ASP A 506 21.55 -25.45 -17.47
N GLU A 507 20.72 -26.48 -17.68
CA GLU A 507 19.72 -26.47 -18.77
C GLU A 507 18.60 -25.45 -18.49
N VAL A 508 18.15 -25.33 -17.23
CA VAL A 508 17.13 -24.33 -16.85
C VAL A 508 17.63 -22.91 -17.11
N THR A 509 18.85 -22.58 -16.68
CA THR A 509 19.47 -21.27 -16.90
C THR A 509 19.79 -21.02 -18.38
N THR A 510 19.98 -22.09 -19.16
CA THR A 510 20.13 -22.00 -20.61
C THR A 510 18.81 -21.59 -21.28
N CYS A 511 17.68 -22.15 -20.84
CA CYS A 511 16.37 -21.89 -21.42
C CYS A 511 15.70 -20.60 -20.90
N HIS A 512 15.88 -20.24 -19.62
CA HIS A 512 15.09 -19.22 -18.94
C HIS A 512 15.95 -18.21 -18.20
N THR A 513 16.02 -16.98 -18.74
CA THR A 513 16.76 -15.88 -18.11
C THR A 513 16.10 -15.36 -16.83
N THR A 514 14.76 -15.43 -16.74
CA THR A 514 14.00 -14.97 -15.56
C THR A 514 14.24 -15.81 -14.30
N LEU A 515 14.82 -17.00 -14.45
CA LEU A 515 15.12 -17.91 -13.33
C LEU A 515 16.56 -17.75 -12.83
N HIS A 516 17.40 -16.97 -13.51
CA HIS A 516 18.80 -16.74 -13.13
C HIS A 516 18.95 -16.27 -11.67
N PRO A 517 18.17 -15.30 -11.15
CA PRO A 517 18.32 -14.86 -9.77
C PRO A 517 17.97 -15.97 -8.75
N LYS A 518 16.94 -16.77 -9.04
CA LYS A 518 16.54 -17.89 -8.16
C LYS A 518 17.57 -19.01 -8.12
N VAL A 519 18.25 -19.26 -9.24
CA VAL A 519 19.32 -20.26 -9.32
C VAL A 519 20.59 -19.74 -8.65
N LEU A 520 20.92 -18.45 -8.79
CA LEU A 520 22.02 -17.82 -8.08
C LEU A 520 21.81 -17.87 -6.56
N ASP A 521 20.62 -17.51 -6.07
CA ASP A 521 20.25 -17.62 -4.63
C ASP A 521 20.50 -19.03 -4.09
N LEU A 522 20.14 -20.05 -4.86
CA LEU A 522 20.41 -21.45 -4.50
C LEU A 522 21.91 -21.75 -4.43
N TYR A 523 22.68 -21.35 -5.45
CA TYR A 523 24.13 -21.57 -5.45
C TYR A 523 24.82 -20.84 -4.30
N VAL A 524 24.44 -19.60 -4.02
CA VAL A 524 24.93 -18.81 -2.87
C VAL A 524 24.60 -19.52 -1.56
N THR A 525 23.34 -19.92 -1.37
CA THR A 525 22.90 -20.63 -0.15
C THR A 525 23.72 -21.92 0.08
N ILE A 526 23.97 -22.69 -0.97
CA ILE A 526 24.76 -23.94 -0.86
C ILE A 526 26.25 -23.61 -0.64
N PHE A 527 26.79 -22.60 -1.33
CA PHE A 527 28.20 -22.20 -1.22
C PHE A 527 28.56 -21.69 0.18
N GLU A 528 27.64 -20.95 0.82
CA GLU A 528 27.78 -20.45 2.20
C GLU A 528 27.46 -21.52 3.26
N SER A 529 26.77 -22.60 2.89
CA SER A 529 26.44 -23.66 3.84
C SER A 529 27.68 -24.42 4.32
N THR A 530 27.81 -24.62 5.63
CA THR A 530 28.90 -25.42 6.22
C THR A 530 28.54 -26.90 6.18
N GLN A 531 29.25 -27.67 5.36
CA GLN A 531 29.10 -29.12 5.28
C GLN A 531 30.08 -29.83 6.22
N GLU A 532 29.82 -29.74 7.52
CA GLU A 532 30.70 -30.25 8.59
C GLU A 532 31.02 -31.74 8.48
N GLU A 533 30.16 -32.51 7.80
CA GLU A 533 30.27 -33.96 7.69
C GLU A 533 31.12 -34.42 6.48
N LEU A 534 31.59 -33.51 5.64
CA LEU A 534 32.46 -33.80 4.49
C LEU A 534 33.93 -33.48 4.79
N GLU A 535 34.84 -34.26 4.20
CA GLU A 535 36.28 -33.99 4.29
C GLU A 535 36.63 -32.65 3.64
N VAL A 536 37.61 -31.92 4.18
CA VAL A 536 38.01 -30.58 3.72
C VAL A 536 38.31 -30.53 2.22
N LEU A 537 38.94 -31.58 1.66
CA LEU A 537 39.23 -31.66 0.24
C LEU A 537 37.94 -31.78 -0.60
N ALA A 538 36.99 -32.63 -0.17
CA ALA A 538 35.71 -32.79 -0.83
C ALA A 538 34.86 -31.51 -0.74
N GLN A 539 34.92 -30.78 0.37
CA GLN A 539 34.27 -29.47 0.49
C GLN A 539 34.83 -28.47 -0.54
N LEU A 540 36.14 -28.45 -0.74
CA LEU A 540 36.79 -27.58 -1.73
C LEU A 540 36.37 -27.95 -3.16
N GLU A 541 36.27 -29.25 -3.47
CA GLU A 541 35.80 -29.72 -4.78
C GLU A 541 34.34 -29.36 -5.05
N VAL A 542 33.45 -29.49 -4.06
CA VAL A 542 32.06 -29.04 -4.17
C VAL A 542 31.99 -27.53 -4.41
N LYS A 543 32.79 -26.74 -3.70
CA LYS A 543 32.85 -25.28 -3.92
C LYS A 543 33.35 -24.91 -5.31
N LYS A 544 34.39 -25.58 -5.83
CA LYS A 544 34.84 -25.38 -7.22
C LYS A 544 33.77 -25.74 -8.23
N MET A 545 33.11 -26.87 -8.05
CA MET A 545 31.99 -27.30 -8.89
C MET A 545 30.86 -26.26 -8.89
N LEU A 546 30.51 -25.67 -7.74
CA LEU A 546 29.52 -24.59 -7.67
C LEU A 546 29.99 -23.33 -8.40
N LEU A 547 31.27 -22.98 -8.30
CA LEU A 547 31.85 -21.87 -9.07
C LEU A 547 31.77 -22.13 -10.57
N ASP A 548 32.00 -23.35 -11.06
CA ASP A 548 31.82 -23.68 -12.47
C ASP A 548 30.37 -23.43 -12.94
N ARG A 549 29.38 -23.74 -12.08
CA ARG A 549 27.97 -23.46 -12.35
C ARG A 549 27.67 -21.95 -12.33
N MET A 550 28.32 -21.19 -11.45
CA MET A 550 28.24 -19.73 -11.45
C MET A 550 28.88 -19.12 -12.72
N VAL A 551 29.99 -19.69 -13.22
CA VAL A 551 30.61 -19.30 -14.49
C VAL A 551 29.69 -19.63 -15.66
N HIS A 552 29.02 -20.79 -15.65
CA HIS A 552 27.98 -21.11 -16.64
C HIS A 552 26.85 -20.08 -16.60
N LEU A 553 26.34 -19.73 -15.42
CA LEU A 553 25.31 -18.71 -15.24
C LEU A 553 25.74 -17.32 -15.78
N LEU A 554 27.00 -16.95 -15.55
CA LEU A 554 27.64 -15.76 -16.11
C LEU A 554 27.65 -15.81 -17.65
N SER A 555 28.02 -16.95 -18.25
CA SER A 555 28.02 -17.15 -19.70
C SER A 555 26.63 -17.02 -20.34
N ARG A 556 25.56 -17.24 -19.57
CA ARG A 556 24.16 -17.12 -20.01
C ARG A 556 23.55 -15.72 -19.83
N GLY A 557 24.32 -14.75 -19.30
CA GLY A 557 23.93 -13.34 -19.24
C GLY A 557 23.68 -12.78 -17.83
N CYS A 558 23.75 -13.59 -16.77
CA CYS A 558 23.63 -13.12 -15.39
C CYS A 558 25.02 -12.76 -14.83
N VAL A 559 25.63 -11.72 -15.41
CA VAL A 559 27.03 -11.36 -15.15
C VAL A 559 27.17 -10.51 -13.88
N VAL A 560 26.40 -9.41 -13.80
CA VAL A 560 26.52 -8.41 -12.73
C VAL A 560 26.22 -9.00 -11.34
N PRO A 561 25.11 -9.74 -11.11
CA PRO A 561 24.82 -10.31 -9.80
C PRO A 561 25.87 -11.33 -9.32
N VAL A 562 26.40 -12.14 -10.23
CA VAL A 562 27.43 -13.15 -9.91
C VAL A 562 28.72 -12.47 -9.46
N ILE A 563 29.20 -11.46 -10.20
CA ILE A 563 30.44 -10.76 -9.87
C ILE A 563 30.27 -9.92 -8.60
N ALA A 564 29.09 -9.30 -8.40
CA ALA A 564 28.77 -8.57 -7.19
C ALA A 564 28.84 -9.49 -5.95
N TYR A 565 28.32 -10.71 -6.05
CA TYR A 565 28.44 -11.72 -4.99
C TYR A 565 29.91 -12.10 -4.71
N ILE A 566 30.68 -12.42 -5.75
CA ILE A 566 32.11 -12.78 -5.58
C ILE A 566 32.90 -11.62 -4.94
N LYS A 567 32.62 -10.38 -5.34
CA LYS A 567 33.21 -9.19 -4.71
C LYS A 567 32.81 -9.09 -3.23
N GLN A 568 31.55 -9.33 -2.90
CA GLN A 568 31.09 -9.37 -1.51
C GLN A 568 31.81 -10.45 -0.69
N CYS A 569 32.08 -11.63 -1.26
CA CYS A 569 32.86 -12.68 -0.60
C CYS A 569 34.30 -12.25 -0.31
N ILE A 570 34.92 -11.47 -1.21
CA ILE A 570 36.27 -10.91 -1.01
C ILE A 570 36.25 -9.87 0.12
N ASP A 571 35.26 -8.95 0.09
CA ASP A 571 35.15 -7.88 1.08
C ASP A 571 34.87 -8.43 2.50
N ARG A 572 34.11 -9.53 2.62
CA ARG A 572 33.85 -10.21 3.90
C ARG A 572 35.07 -10.99 4.41
N GLY A 573 35.96 -11.45 3.53
CA GLY A 573 37.17 -12.21 3.89
C GLY A 573 36.91 -13.63 4.42
N GLU A 574 35.70 -14.17 4.29
CA GLU A 574 35.30 -15.49 4.80
C GLU A 574 35.60 -16.64 3.82
N THR A 575 35.85 -16.31 2.54
CA THR A 575 36.08 -17.30 1.47
C THR A 575 37.58 -17.46 1.16
N ASP A 576 38.03 -18.69 0.89
CA ASP A 576 39.40 -18.97 0.48
C ASP A 576 39.74 -18.27 -0.84
N MET A 577 40.83 -17.50 -0.85
CA MET A 577 41.36 -16.80 -2.03
C MET A 577 41.71 -17.76 -3.17
N SER A 578 41.99 -19.04 -2.89
CA SER A 578 42.22 -20.06 -3.90
C SER A 578 40.99 -20.34 -4.77
N LEU A 579 39.78 -20.25 -4.19
CA LEU A 579 38.51 -20.42 -4.88
C LEU A 579 38.17 -19.18 -5.72
N ILE A 580 38.41 -17.98 -5.18
CA ILE A 580 38.23 -16.72 -5.91
C ILE A 580 39.16 -16.68 -7.12
N ARG A 581 40.42 -17.09 -6.95
CA ARG A 581 41.38 -17.20 -8.07
C ARG A 581 40.90 -18.17 -9.13
N TYR A 582 40.42 -19.35 -8.73
CA TYR A 582 39.86 -20.33 -9.66
C TYR A 582 38.72 -19.74 -10.48
N PHE A 583 37.76 -19.06 -9.83
CA PHE A 583 36.67 -18.36 -10.53
C PHE A 583 37.20 -17.32 -11.52
N VAL A 584 38.18 -16.50 -11.14
CA VAL A 584 38.77 -15.49 -12.03
C VAL A 584 39.41 -16.12 -13.26
N CYS A 585 40.17 -17.22 -13.09
CA CYS A 585 40.77 -17.93 -14.23
C CYS A 585 39.70 -18.45 -15.19
N GLU A 586 38.71 -19.16 -14.69
CA GLU A 586 37.63 -19.72 -15.50
C GLU A 586 36.81 -18.62 -16.23
N VAL A 587 36.58 -17.47 -15.59
CA VAL A 587 35.91 -16.34 -16.26
C VAL A 587 36.80 -15.76 -17.35
N LEU A 588 38.09 -15.53 -17.08
CA LEU A 588 39.03 -14.98 -18.06
C LEU A 588 39.24 -15.91 -19.27
N ASP A 589 39.16 -17.22 -19.07
CA ASP A 589 39.23 -18.21 -20.16
C ASP A 589 38.01 -18.16 -21.09
N VAL A 590 36.85 -17.67 -20.62
CA VAL A 590 35.58 -17.70 -21.38
C VAL A 590 35.21 -16.34 -21.99
N ILE A 591 35.69 -15.23 -21.43
CA ILE A 591 35.33 -13.89 -21.90
C ILE A 591 36.28 -13.36 -22.99
N THR A 592 35.76 -12.48 -23.85
CA THR A 592 36.55 -11.76 -24.87
C THR A 592 36.03 -10.33 -25.03
N PRO A 593 36.86 -9.37 -25.49
CA PRO A 593 36.43 -8.00 -25.74
C PRO A 593 35.43 -7.90 -26.90
N PRO A 594 34.54 -6.88 -26.94
CA PRO A 594 34.53 -5.67 -26.11
C PRO A 594 33.81 -5.84 -24.76
N PHE A 595 34.39 -5.25 -23.70
CA PHE A 595 33.82 -5.26 -22.36
C PHE A 595 32.92 -4.04 -22.10
N THR A 596 31.83 -4.23 -21.37
CA THR A 596 30.95 -3.15 -20.92
C THR A 596 31.57 -2.42 -19.72
N GLY A 597 31.31 -1.11 -19.60
CA GLY A 597 31.85 -0.31 -18.50
C GLY A 597 31.45 -0.81 -17.11
N GLU A 598 30.21 -1.30 -16.97
CA GLU A 598 29.69 -1.89 -15.72
C GLU A 598 30.42 -3.17 -15.33
N PHE A 599 30.66 -4.08 -16.29
CA PHE A 599 31.45 -5.29 -16.05
C PHE A 599 32.87 -4.95 -15.62
N VAL A 600 33.53 -4.02 -16.31
CA VAL A 600 34.90 -3.60 -15.96
C VAL A 600 34.93 -2.97 -14.56
N GLN A 601 33.98 -2.10 -14.21
CA GLN A 601 33.92 -1.49 -12.88
C GLN A 601 33.81 -2.50 -11.74
N LEU A 602 33.11 -3.62 -11.96
CA LEU A 602 32.92 -4.67 -10.96
C LEU A 602 34.05 -5.70 -10.95
N PHE A 603 34.52 -6.12 -12.12
CA PHE A 603 35.50 -7.20 -12.27
C PHE A 603 36.96 -6.73 -12.15
N TYR A 604 37.28 -5.51 -12.59
CA TYR A 604 38.64 -4.96 -12.50
C TYR A 604 39.20 -4.94 -11.06
N PRO A 605 38.46 -4.49 -10.03
CA PRO A 605 38.95 -4.53 -8.64
C PRO A 605 39.25 -5.96 -8.15
N VAL A 606 38.50 -6.96 -8.65
CA VAL A 606 38.70 -8.36 -8.29
C VAL A 606 39.99 -8.91 -8.91
N VAL A 607 40.23 -8.63 -10.19
CA VAL A 607 41.42 -9.09 -10.93
C VAL A 607 42.70 -8.35 -10.48
N ASN A 608 42.60 -7.05 -10.17
CA ASN A 608 43.74 -6.25 -9.71
C ASN A 608 44.15 -6.56 -8.26
N ASN A 609 43.38 -7.38 -7.53
CA ASN A 609 43.76 -7.79 -6.18
C ASN A 609 44.95 -8.77 -6.22
N LYS A 610 46.08 -8.37 -5.65
CA LYS A 610 47.33 -9.13 -5.64
C LYS A 610 47.24 -10.46 -4.89
N ASP A 611 46.33 -10.60 -3.94
CA ASP A 611 46.12 -11.86 -3.21
C ASP A 611 45.42 -12.91 -4.10
N VAL A 612 44.66 -12.44 -5.10
CA VAL A 612 43.94 -13.28 -6.06
C VAL A 612 44.84 -13.64 -7.23
N THR A 613 45.46 -12.68 -7.91
CA THR A 613 46.24 -12.93 -9.14
C THR A 613 47.75 -13.09 -8.93
N GLY A 614 48.29 -12.67 -7.78
CA GLY A 614 49.72 -12.66 -7.50
C GLY A 614 50.38 -14.02 -7.28
N SER A 615 49.60 -15.10 -7.13
CA SER A 615 50.13 -16.46 -7.01
C SER A 615 49.64 -17.43 -8.09
N LEU A 616 49.25 -16.91 -9.26
CA LEU A 616 48.97 -17.70 -10.46
C LEU A 616 50.24 -18.45 -10.88
N ARG A 617 50.12 -19.76 -11.10
CA ARG A 617 51.27 -20.64 -11.35
C ARG A 617 51.54 -20.90 -12.82
N SER A 618 50.56 -20.67 -13.71
CA SER A 618 50.70 -20.93 -15.14
C SER A 618 50.91 -19.64 -15.93
N ASP A 619 51.82 -19.68 -16.91
CA ASP A 619 52.13 -18.54 -17.78
C ASP A 619 50.92 -18.12 -18.63
N SER A 620 50.02 -19.06 -18.96
CA SER A 620 48.78 -18.80 -19.69
C SER A 620 47.77 -18.00 -18.86
N GLU A 621 47.55 -18.36 -17.59
CA GLU A 621 46.65 -17.61 -16.70
C GLU A 621 47.17 -16.19 -16.45
N GLN A 622 48.50 -16.04 -16.29
CA GLN A 622 49.11 -14.73 -16.15
C GLN A 622 48.95 -13.88 -17.42
N GLN A 623 49.06 -14.49 -18.60
CA GLN A 623 48.86 -13.80 -19.87
C GLN A 623 47.41 -13.28 -20.01
N LEU A 624 46.41 -14.07 -19.63
CA LEU A 624 45.00 -13.66 -19.69
C LEU A 624 44.69 -12.50 -18.74
N VAL A 625 45.27 -12.51 -17.54
CA VAL A 625 45.17 -11.38 -16.61
C VAL A 625 45.83 -10.12 -17.20
N HIS A 626 47.00 -10.26 -17.81
CA HIS A 626 47.67 -9.14 -18.47
C HIS A 626 46.90 -8.60 -19.68
N GLU A 627 46.27 -9.47 -20.46
CA GLU A 627 45.41 -9.10 -21.60
C GLU A 627 44.15 -8.38 -21.15
N PHE A 628 43.55 -8.77 -20.02
CA PHE A 628 42.39 -8.07 -19.46
C PHE A 628 42.74 -6.69 -18.86
N LEU A 629 43.95 -6.54 -18.31
CA LEU A 629 44.41 -5.29 -17.70
C LEU A 629 44.98 -4.28 -18.71
N GLY A 630 45.40 -4.75 -19.89
CA GLY A 630 45.94 -3.93 -20.99
C GLY A 630 44.85 -3.36 -21.88
#